data_AF-A0A818N3V3-F1
#
_entry.id   AF-A0A818N3V3-F1
#
_cell.length_a   1.000
_cell.length_b   1.000
_cell.length_c   1.000
_cell.angle_alpha   90.00
_cell.angle_beta   90.00
_cell.angle_gamma   90.00
#
_symmetry.space_group_name_H-M   'P 1'
#
loop_
_entity.id
_entity.type
_entity.pdbx_description
1 polymer ?
#
loop_
_entity_poly.entity_id
_entity_poly.type
_entity_poly.pdbx_seq_one_letter_code
_entity_poly.pdbx_strand_id
1 'polypeptide(L)'
;MVLKGRNLFEYLFLKFNTFYENQFSTIGTHIGSKPYIFIFVPFILTGFCLLGLLRINMNNNADDLFIPINSKSVRDRDIIANLLPMNYDEYYLHQDYDFGIYGDVIFITNDYGNIGRLIVRKELKRIYNLIQKINVTYNNQTYFYKDICAKRNNKCVTEGDIFFRDTFWKRLNEIQLHKYITNNLYTDDDGLPNLLTFIFGKNLKINLNNGTLYAKVLKLRFNLRRTLFKKKSI
;
A
#
# COMPACT_ATOMS: atom_id res chain seq x y z
N MET A 1 78.01 1.89 -16.40
CA MET A 1 76.84 1.71 -15.52
C MET A 1 75.68 2.42 -16.20
N VAL A 2 74.69 1.65 -16.65
CA VAL A 2 73.72 2.03 -17.70
C VAL A 2 72.82 3.18 -17.25
N LEU A 3 72.86 4.30 -17.98
CA LEU A 3 71.88 5.38 -17.93
C LEU A 3 70.52 4.83 -18.36
N LYS A 4 69.68 4.51 -17.38
CA LYS A 4 68.34 3.96 -17.56
C LYS A 4 67.41 5.05 -18.09
N GLY A 5 67.09 4.99 -19.39
CA GLY A 5 66.12 5.87 -20.03
C GLY A 5 64.79 5.83 -19.29
N ARG A 6 64.35 6.97 -18.76
CA ARG A 6 63.03 7.11 -18.15
C ARG A 6 61.99 7.10 -19.27
N ASN A 7 61.00 6.23 -19.16
CA ASN A 7 59.86 6.20 -20.06
C ASN A 7 59.14 7.57 -20.00
N LEU A 8 58.68 8.08 -21.15
CA LEU A 8 57.91 9.34 -21.26
C LEU A 8 56.76 9.41 -20.23
N PHE A 9 56.15 8.26 -19.95
CA PHE A 9 55.10 8.10 -18.95
C PHE A 9 55.57 8.39 -17.51
N GLU A 10 56.75 7.92 -17.10
CA GLU A 10 57.30 8.22 -15.77
C GLU A 10 57.66 9.71 -15.64
N TYR A 11 58.17 10.32 -16.71
CA TYR A 11 58.45 11.76 -16.72
C TYR A 11 57.16 12.59 -16.61
N LEU A 12 56.11 12.21 -17.35
CA LEU A 12 54.79 12.85 -17.26
C LEU A 12 54.17 12.69 -15.87
N PHE A 13 54.24 11.50 -15.27
CA PHE A 13 53.73 11.24 -13.93
C PHE A 13 54.47 12.06 -12.85
N LEU A 14 55.80 12.16 -12.94
CA LEU A 14 56.60 13.00 -12.02
C LEU A 14 56.29 14.49 -12.19
N LYS A 15 56.13 14.96 -13.44
CA LYS A 15 55.75 16.34 -13.73
C LYS A 15 54.34 16.68 -13.23
N PHE A 16 53.43 15.70 -13.30
CA PHE A 16 52.10 15.81 -12.72
C PHE A 16 52.16 15.90 -11.20
N ASN A 17 52.83 14.97 -10.52
CA ASN A 17 52.94 14.98 -9.06
C ASN A 17 53.57 16.27 -8.52
N THR A 18 54.67 16.72 -9.11
CA THR A 18 55.31 17.99 -8.72
C THR A 18 54.41 19.20 -8.96
N PHE A 19 53.55 19.17 -9.99
CA PHE A 19 52.53 20.21 -10.18
C PHE A 19 51.50 20.20 -9.04
N TYR A 20 50.98 19.04 -8.63
CA TYR A 20 50.06 18.94 -7.50
C TYR A 20 50.71 19.35 -6.18
N GLU A 21 51.94 18.91 -5.91
CA GLU A 21 52.70 19.27 -4.72
C GLU A 21 52.87 20.80 -4.62
N ASN A 22 53.22 21.45 -5.72
CA ASN A 22 53.37 22.91 -5.76
C ASN A 22 52.04 23.63 -5.56
N GLN A 23 50.94 23.15 -6.16
CA GLN A 23 49.61 23.73 -5.96
C GLN A 23 49.13 23.60 -4.52
N PHE A 24 49.24 22.40 -3.92
CA PHE A 24 48.86 22.18 -2.53
C PHE A 24 49.76 22.95 -1.55
N SER A 25 51.06 23.06 -1.83
CA SER A 25 51.98 23.88 -1.03
C SER A 25 51.59 25.37 -1.09
N THR A 26 51.22 25.88 -2.26
CA THR A 26 50.77 27.27 -2.44
C THR A 26 49.44 27.53 -1.71
N ILE A 27 48.49 26.60 -1.81
CA ILE A 27 47.21 26.71 -1.11
C ILE A 27 47.40 26.57 0.41
N GLY A 28 48.23 25.63 0.86
CA GLY A 28 48.56 25.41 2.27
C GLY A 28 49.25 26.61 2.90
N THR A 29 50.19 27.24 2.21
CA THR A 29 50.83 28.49 2.66
C THR A 29 49.84 29.65 2.73
N HIS A 30 48.91 29.76 1.77
CA HIS A 30 47.83 30.76 1.83
C HIS A 30 46.88 30.53 3.00
N ILE A 31 46.50 29.27 3.27
CA ILE A 31 45.66 28.89 4.43
C ILE A 31 46.38 29.21 5.74
N GLY A 32 47.66 28.84 5.85
CA GLY A 32 48.49 29.11 7.03
C GLY A 32 48.70 30.60 7.31
N SER A 33 48.68 31.45 6.27
CA SER A 33 48.81 32.90 6.42
C SER A 33 47.56 33.59 6.99
N LYS A 34 46.37 33.04 6.76
CA LYS A 34 45.07 33.64 7.17
C LYS A 34 44.09 32.57 7.66
N PRO A 35 44.38 31.87 8.76
CA PRO A 35 43.59 30.71 9.20
C PRO A 35 42.15 31.06 9.55
N TYR A 36 41.88 32.26 10.08
CA TYR A 36 40.54 32.69 10.49
C TYR A 36 39.54 32.76 9.32
N ILE A 37 39.96 33.21 8.14
CA ILE A 37 39.09 33.30 6.94
C ILE A 37 38.66 31.89 6.51
N PHE A 38 39.61 30.96 6.49
CA PHE A 38 39.37 29.58 6.07
C PHE A 38 38.59 28.75 7.10
N ILE A 39 38.41 29.24 8.33
CA ILE A 39 37.50 28.64 9.33
C ILE A 39 36.11 29.26 9.24
N PHE A 40 36.03 30.60 9.15
CA PHE A 40 34.76 31.32 9.22
C PHE A 40 33.91 31.14 7.96
N VAL A 41 34.54 31.16 6.78
CA VAL A 41 33.85 31.00 5.49
C VAL A 41 33.13 29.65 5.36
N PRO A 42 33.76 28.47 5.57
CA PRO A 42 33.05 27.21 5.51
C PRO A 42 32.01 27.07 6.62
N PHE A 43 32.21 27.67 7.80
CA PHE A 43 31.21 27.65 8.87
C PHE A 43 29.92 28.41 8.49
N ILE A 44 30.06 29.59 7.87
CA ILE A 44 28.91 30.32 7.33
C ILE A 44 28.26 29.51 6.21
N LEU A 45 29.05 28.95 5.30
CA LEU A 45 28.55 28.16 4.17
C LEU A 45 27.76 26.93 4.64
N THR A 46 28.27 26.18 5.62
CA THR A 46 27.56 25.04 6.21
C THR A 46 26.29 25.48 6.93
N GLY A 47 26.34 26.61 7.64
CA GLY A 47 25.15 27.24 8.23
C GLY A 47 24.06 27.54 7.20
N PHE A 48 24.41 28.12 6.05
CA PHE A 48 23.47 28.36 4.96
C PHE A 48 22.94 27.05 4.35
N CYS A 49 23.79 26.03 4.17
CA CYS A 49 23.33 24.71 3.71
C CYS A 49 22.37 24.03 4.69
N LEU A 50 22.58 24.19 6.00
CA LEU A 50 21.70 23.66 7.05
C LEU A 50 20.30 24.28 6.99
N LEU A 51 20.16 25.55 6.58
CA LEU A 51 18.84 26.17 6.39
C LEU A 51 18.00 25.44 5.34
N GLY A 52 18.62 24.76 4.37
CA GLY A 52 17.93 23.91 3.40
C GLY A 52 17.20 22.73 4.05
N LEU A 53 17.71 22.22 5.17
CA LEU A 53 17.09 21.10 5.90
C LEU A 53 15.74 21.47 6.51
N LEU A 54 15.48 22.76 6.75
CA LEU A 54 14.18 23.23 7.25
C LEU A 54 13.02 22.94 6.29
N ARG A 55 13.31 22.65 5.01
CA ARG A 55 12.32 22.33 3.97
C ARG A 55 12.28 20.85 3.61
N ILE A 56 12.81 19.96 4.44
CA ILE A 56 12.70 18.52 4.17
C ILE A 56 11.24 18.08 4.25
N ASN A 57 10.74 17.59 3.12
CA ASN A 57 9.44 16.91 3.05
C ASN A 57 9.67 15.40 3.13
N MET A 58 9.16 14.78 4.20
CA MET A 58 9.18 13.33 4.35
C MET A 58 8.04 12.73 3.52
N ASN A 59 8.38 11.83 2.59
CA ASN A 59 7.39 11.03 1.90
C ASN A 59 7.38 9.62 2.47
N ASN A 60 6.22 9.19 2.98
CA ASN A 60 6.03 7.88 3.59
C ASN A 60 5.19 6.94 2.70
N ASN A 61 4.86 7.37 1.48
CA ASN A 61 4.13 6.54 0.53
C ASN A 61 5.07 5.49 -0.04
N ALA A 62 4.75 4.21 0.20
CA ALA A 62 5.54 3.08 -0.31
C ALA A 62 5.65 3.11 -1.85
N ASP A 63 4.56 3.42 -2.55
CA ASP A 63 4.55 3.52 -4.01
C ASP A 63 5.61 4.50 -4.52
N ASP A 64 5.71 5.69 -3.94
CA ASP A 64 6.68 6.72 -4.35
C ASP A 64 8.13 6.35 -3.97
N LEU A 65 8.31 5.51 -2.95
CA LEU A 65 9.63 5.06 -2.47
C LEU A 65 10.19 3.89 -3.29
N PHE A 66 9.32 3.00 -3.77
CA PHE A 66 9.72 1.75 -4.44
C PHE A 66 9.49 1.76 -5.96
N ILE A 67 8.56 2.58 -6.45
CA ILE A 67 8.24 2.65 -7.88
C ILE A 67 9.00 3.82 -8.49
N PRO A 68 9.87 3.60 -9.49
CA PRO A 68 10.62 4.69 -10.10
C PRO A 68 9.66 5.65 -10.83
N ILE A 69 9.99 6.93 -10.78
CA ILE A 69 9.25 7.98 -11.50
C ILE A 69 9.24 7.64 -12.99
N ASN A 70 8.08 7.77 -13.64
CA ASN A 70 7.88 7.44 -15.06
C ASN A 70 8.23 6.00 -15.43
N SER A 71 8.02 5.05 -14.53
CA SER A 71 8.10 3.63 -14.88
C SER A 71 7.04 3.26 -15.92
N LYS A 72 7.27 2.14 -16.63
CA LYS A 72 6.26 1.58 -17.54
C LYS A 72 4.96 1.24 -16.79
N SER A 73 5.05 0.70 -15.57
CA SER A 73 3.89 0.35 -14.76
C SER A 73 3.06 1.57 -14.35
N VAL A 74 3.68 2.71 -14.07
CA VAL A 74 2.97 3.97 -13.78
C VAL A 74 2.22 4.45 -15.03
N ARG A 75 2.87 4.48 -16.20
CA ARG A 75 2.20 4.87 -17.45
C ARG A 75 1.03 3.95 -17.82
N ASP A 76 1.22 2.65 -17.70
CA ASP A 76 0.17 1.67 -18.00
C ASP A 76 -1.01 1.85 -17.02
N ARG A 77 -0.73 2.11 -15.74
CA ARG A 77 -1.75 2.43 -14.72
C ARG A 77 -2.51 3.71 -15.07
N ASP A 78 -1.81 4.77 -15.49
CA ASP A 78 -2.45 6.05 -15.86
C ASP A 78 -3.32 5.90 -17.11
N ILE A 79 -2.89 5.11 -18.10
CA ILE A 79 -3.69 4.78 -19.27
C ILE A 79 -4.97 4.05 -18.86
N ILE A 80 -4.87 3.03 -18.00
CA ILE A 80 -6.03 2.28 -17.50
C ILE A 80 -6.96 3.21 -16.70
N ALA A 81 -6.42 4.07 -15.84
CA ALA A 81 -7.20 5.01 -15.04
C ALA A 81 -8.00 6.00 -15.91
N ASN A 82 -7.42 6.42 -17.05
CA ASN A 82 -8.09 7.29 -18.01
C ASN A 82 -9.17 6.56 -18.83
N LEU A 83 -8.93 5.29 -19.18
CA LEU A 83 -9.88 4.48 -19.94
C LEU A 83 -11.05 3.96 -19.08
N LEU A 84 -10.78 3.63 -17.82
CA LEU A 84 -11.72 3.03 -16.86
C LEU A 84 -11.67 3.81 -15.54
N PRO A 85 -12.25 5.03 -15.50
CA PRO A 85 -12.29 5.80 -14.28
C PRO A 85 -13.12 5.08 -13.21
N MET A 86 -12.56 4.97 -12.00
CA MET A 86 -13.28 4.36 -10.87
C MET A 86 -14.46 5.22 -10.44
N ASN A 87 -15.65 4.62 -10.45
CA ASN A 87 -16.83 5.17 -9.80
C ASN A 87 -16.97 4.61 -8.38
N TYR A 88 -16.81 5.46 -7.36
CA TYR A 88 -16.95 5.03 -5.97
C TYR A 88 -18.41 4.95 -5.48
N ASP A 89 -19.39 5.41 -6.26
CA ASP A 89 -20.81 5.24 -5.99
C ASP A 89 -21.40 3.96 -6.62
N GLU A 90 -20.72 3.45 -7.65
CA GLU A 90 -20.98 2.17 -8.30
C GLU A 90 -19.69 1.34 -8.38
N TYR A 91 -19.14 1.04 -7.20
CA TYR A 91 -17.81 0.45 -7.07
C TYR A 91 -17.80 -1.05 -7.35
N TYR A 92 -16.85 -1.50 -8.17
CA TYR A 92 -16.55 -2.91 -8.40
C TYR A 92 -15.11 -3.23 -8.01
N LEU A 93 -14.93 -4.13 -7.04
CA LEU A 93 -13.62 -4.53 -6.53
C LEU A 93 -12.67 -5.00 -7.65
N HIS A 94 -13.19 -5.67 -8.68
CA HIS A 94 -12.40 -6.19 -9.80
C HIS A 94 -12.00 -5.12 -10.84
N GLN A 95 -12.51 -3.89 -10.71
CA GLN A 95 -12.14 -2.76 -11.56
C GLN A 95 -11.00 -1.92 -10.95
N ASP A 96 -10.49 -2.30 -9.78
CA ASP A 96 -9.35 -1.64 -9.17
C ASP A 96 -8.09 -1.84 -10.01
N TYR A 97 -7.61 -0.74 -10.62
CA TYR A 97 -6.36 -0.69 -11.37
C TYR A 97 -5.13 -0.40 -10.49
N ASP A 98 -5.35 -0.15 -9.20
CA ASP A 98 -4.34 0.17 -8.19
C ASP A 98 -4.64 -0.62 -6.91
N PHE A 99 -3.76 -0.60 -5.93
CA PHE A 99 -3.95 -1.35 -4.68
C PHE A 99 -5.20 -0.93 -3.89
N GLY A 100 -5.89 0.15 -4.25
CA GLY A 100 -7.11 0.60 -3.58
C GLY A 100 -6.84 1.06 -2.14
N ILE A 101 -7.88 1.57 -1.47
CA ILE A 101 -7.83 1.87 -0.04
C ILE A 101 -8.82 0.94 0.64
N TYR A 102 -8.34 0.05 1.48
CA TYR A 102 -9.19 -0.92 2.16
C TYR A 102 -8.64 -1.26 3.55
N GLY A 103 -9.53 -1.73 4.42
CA GLY A 103 -9.19 -2.35 5.70
C GLY A 103 -9.53 -3.83 5.66
N ASP A 104 -8.54 -4.70 5.87
CA ASP A 104 -8.75 -6.14 5.98
C ASP A 104 -8.88 -6.53 7.46
N VAL A 105 -9.93 -7.29 7.80
CA VAL A 105 -10.13 -7.88 9.12
C VAL A 105 -10.18 -9.39 8.95
N ILE A 106 -9.25 -10.09 9.58
CA ILE A 106 -9.12 -11.54 9.50
C ILE A 106 -9.50 -12.14 10.84
N PHE A 107 -10.51 -13.00 10.82
CA PHE A 107 -10.99 -13.72 11.98
C PHE A 107 -10.48 -15.14 12.00
N ILE A 108 -10.01 -15.56 13.18
CA ILE A 108 -9.62 -16.92 13.50
C ILE A 108 -10.19 -17.21 14.89
N THR A 109 -10.75 -18.41 15.08
CA THR A 109 -11.24 -18.84 16.40
C THR A 109 -10.07 -19.25 17.29
N ASN A 110 -10.14 -18.98 18.59
CA ASN A 110 -9.09 -19.35 19.55
C ASN A 110 -8.79 -20.85 19.58
N ASP A 111 -9.80 -21.70 19.33
CA ASP A 111 -9.66 -23.15 19.25
C ASP A 111 -9.27 -23.66 17.85
N TYR A 112 -8.99 -22.76 16.90
CA TYR A 112 -8.77 -23.07 15.48
C TYR A 112 -9.86 -23.97 14.86
N GLY A 113 -11.06 -23.92 15.44
CA GLY A 113 -12.23 -24.66 15.06
C GLY A 113 -12.94 -24.09 13.83
N ASN A 114 -14.17 -24.57 13.62
CA ASN A 114 -14.99 -24.13 12.50
C ASN A 114 -15.65 -22.78 12.80
N ILE A 115 -15.40 -21.78 11.96
CA ILE A 115 -16.10 -20.48 12.02
C ILE A 115 -17.61 -20.57 11.66
N GLY A 116 -18.04 -21.63 10.98
CA GLY A 116 -19.46 -21.85 10.65
C GLY A 116 -20.36 -22.18 11.85
N ARG A 117 -19.80 -22.44 13.05
CA ARG A 117 -20.58 -22.73 14.25
C ARG A 117 -21.51 -21.57 14.62
N LEU A 118 -22.74 -21.85 15.05
CA LEU A 118 -23.75 -20.82 15.35
C LEU A 118 -23.23 -19.77 16.37
N ILE A 119 -22.55 -20.20 17.42
CA ILE A 119 -22.00 -19.31 18.44
C ILE A 119 -20.95 -18.36 17.86
N VAL A 120 -20.03 -18.88 17.04
CA VAL A 120 -18.98 -18.10 16.40
C VAL A 120 -19.59 -17.11 15.41
N ARG A 121 -20.58 -17.54 14.62
CA ARG A 121 -21.30 -16.65 13.68
C ARG A 121 -21.97 -15.47 14.37
N LYS A 122 -22.61 -15.68 15.52
CA LYS A 122 -23.25 -14.60 16.29
C LYS A 122 -22.21 -13.60 16.80
N GLU A 123 -21.09 -14.07 17.33
CA GLU A 123 -19.99 -13.19 17.78
C GLU A 123 -19.37 -12.41 16.61
N LEU A 124 -19.10 -13.08 15.48
CA LEU A 124 -18.57 -12.41 14.29
C LEU A 124 -19.54 -11.33 13.77
N LYS A 125 -20.85 -11.61 13.76
CA LYS A 125 -21.89 -10.63 13.37
C LYS A 125 -21.93 -9.44 14.31
N ARG A 126 -21.70 -9.65 15.62
CA ARG A 126 -21.57 -8.57 16.60
C ARG A 126 -20.35 -7.69 16.30
N ILE A 127 -19.19 -8.29 16.04
CA ILE A 127 -17.96 -7.53 15.71
C ILE A 127 -18.14 -6.75 14.39
N TYR A 128 -18.70 -7.39 13.38
CA TYR A 128 -19.01 -6.74 12.09
C TYR A 128 -19.88 -5.49 12.27
N ASN A 129 -20.94 -5.59 13.08
CA ASN A 129 -21.81 -4.46 13.38
C ASN A 129 -21.12 -3.35 14.18
N LEU A 130 -20.12 -3.68 15.01
CA LEU A 130 -19.31 -2.69 15.71
C LEU A 130 -18.39 -1.95 14.72
N ILE A 131 -17.74 -2.67 13.80
CA ILE A 131 -16.87 -2.06 12.79
C ILE A 131 -17.63 -1.05 11.94
N GLN A 132 -18.86 -1.36 11.53
CA GLN A 132 -19.69 -0.41 10.77
C GLN A 132 -20.04 0.87 11.53
N LYS A 133 -19.99 0.85 12.86
CA LYS A 133 -20.29 2.00 13.72
C LYS A 133 -19.04 2.77 14.15
N ILE A 134 -17.85 2.35 13.74
CA ILE A 134 -16.60 3.08 14.01
C ILE A 134 -16.73 4.47 13.40
N ASN A 135 -16.31 5.46 14.18
CA ASN A 135 -16.23 6.84 13.79
C ASN A 135 -14.79 7.35 13.92
N VAL A 136 -14.48 8.32 13.06
CA VAL A 136 -13.20 9.03 13.08
C VAL A 136 -13.48 10.52 13.02
N THR A 137 -12.84 11.29 13.88
CA THR A 137 -12.91 12.75 13.87
C THR A 137 -11.75 13.31 13.04
N TYR A 138 -12.08 14.04 11.98
CA TYR A 138 -11.09 14.72 11.12
C TYR A 138 -11.60 16.11 10.74
N ASN A 139 -10.78 17.14 10.90
CA ASN A 139 -11.13 18.56 10.64
C ASN A 139 -12.47 18.99 11.30
N ASN A 140 -12.65 18.69 12.59
CA ASN A 140 -13.89 18.95 13.35
C ASN A 140 -15.17 18.31 12.79
N GLN A 141 -15.06 17.36 11.86
CA GLN A 141 -16.17 16.56 11.35
C GLN A 141 -16.01 15.11 11.78
N THR A 142 -17.12 14.48 12.17
CA THR A 142 -17.15 13.07 12.53
C THR A 142 -17.60 12.26 11.32
N TYR A 143 -16.76 11.34 10.87
CA TYR A 143 -17.02 10.46 9.75
C TYR A 143 -17.29 9.04 10.26
N PHE A 144 -18.36 8.41 9.78
CA PHE A 144 -18.59 6.99 9.99
C PHE A 144 -18.11 6.19 8.79
N TYR A 145 -17.94 4.87 8.96
CA TYR A 145 -17.58 3.99 7.84
C TYR A 145 -18.52 4.16 6.62
N LYS A 146 -19.84 4.27 6.86
CA LYS A 146 -20.85 4.50 5.80
C LYS A 146 -20.65 5.78 4.98
N ASP A 147 -19.92 6.76 5.53
CA ASP A 147 -19.68 8.04 4.88
C ASP A 147 -18.40 8.01 4.06
N ILE A 148 -17.49 7.06 4.31
CA ILE A 148 -16.17 6.98 3.68
C ILE A 148 -15.97 5.69 2.87
N CYS A 149 -16.89 4.74 2.94
CA CYS A 149 -16.82 3.49 2.19
C CYS A 149 -17.05 3.72 0.68
N ALA A 150 -16.52 2.81 -0.13
CA ALA A 150 -16.95 2.68 -1.51
C ALA A 150 -18.36 2.06 -1.56
N LYS A 151 -19.24 2.64 -2.37
CA LYS A 151 -20.66 2.29 -2.43
C LYS A 151 -21.02 1.62 -3.74
N ARG A 152 -22.08 0.83 -3.69
CA ARG A 152 -22.84 0.34 -4.83
C ARG A 152 -24.29 0.25 -4.44
N ASN A 153 -25.20 0.76 -5.27
CA ASN A 153 -26.63 0.79 -4.97
C ASN A 153 -26.92 1.38 -3.57
N ASN A 154 -26.22 2.47 -3.22
CA ASN A 154 -26.28 3.13 -1.91
C ASN A 154 -25.85 2.28 -0.69
N LYS A 155 -25.21 1.13 -0.88
CA LYS A 155 -24.67 0.27 0.19
C LYS A 155 -23.15 0.17 0.10
N CYS A 156 -22.48 0.08 1.24
CA CYS A 156 -21.03 -0.12 1.27
C CYS A 156 -20.64 -1.49 0.71
N VAL A 157 -19.65 -1.53 -0.18
CA VAL A 157 -19.12 -2.78 -0.73
C VAL A 157 -18.10 -3.35 0.23
N THR A 158 -18.45 -4.46 0.88
CA THR A 158 -17.55 -5.17 1.82
C THR A 158 -17.40 -6.62 1.34
N GLU A 159 -16.17 -7.04 1.03
CA GLU A 159 -15.93 -8.43 0.63
C GLU A 159 -16.07 -9.35 1.85
N GLY A 160 -16.75 -10.49 1.69
CA GLY A 160 -16.99 -11.45 2.76
C GLY A 160 -18.25 -11.16 3.61
N ASP A 161 -18.97 -10.06 3.35
CA ASP A 161 -20.23 -9.73 4.03
C ASP A 161 -21.32 -10.79 3.82
N ILE A 162 -21.24 -11.51 2.69
CA ILE A 162 -22.05 -12.68 2.35
C ILE A 162 -22.15 -13.70 3.48
N PHE A 163 -21.08 -13.88 4.27
CA PHE A 163 -21.08 -14.79 5.41
C PHE A 163 -22.14 -14.43 6.46
N PHE A 164 -22.55 -13.16 6.56
CA PHE A 164 -23.56 -12.69 7.52
C PHE A 164 -24.98 -12.65 6.95
N ARG A 165 -25.15 -12.92 5.65
CA ARG A 165 -26.45 -12.93 4.98
C ARG A 165 -27.20 -14.23 5.32
N ASP A 166 -28.45 -14.08 5.75
CA ASP A 166 -29.28 -15.24 6.11
C ASP A 166 -29.62 -16.10 4.87
N THR A 167 -29.72 -15.47 3.69
CA THR A 167 -29.94 -16.13 2.39
C THR A 167 -28.84 -17.14 2.07
N PHE A 168 -27.57 -16.80 2.33
CA PHE A 168 -26.43 -17.69 2.12
C PHE A 168 -26.56 -18.97 2.96
N TRP A 169 -26.83 -18.81 4.26
CA TRP A 169 -26.99 -19.96 5.18
C TRP A 169 -28.23 -20.77 4.88
N LYS A 170 -29.33 -20.12 4.46
CA LYS A 170 -30.55 -20.81 4.02
C LYS A 170 -30.26 -21.69 2.80
N ARG A 171 -29.58 -21.15 1.77
CA ARG A 171 -29.19 -21.90 0.56
C ARG A 171 -28.24 -23.06 0.86
N LEU A 172 -27.33 -22.86 1.81
CA LEU A 172 -26.43 -23.91 2.25
C LEU A 172 -27.22 -25.05 2.93
N ASN A 173 -28.10 -24.71 3.88
CA ASN A 173 -28.90 -25.69 4.63
C ASN A 173 -29.92 -26.42 3.74
N GLU A 174 -30.52 -25.72 2.77
CA GLU A 174 -31.48 -26.29 1.82
C GLU A 174 -30.81 -27.01 0.62
N ILE A 175 -29.48 -27.16 0.63
CA ILE A 175 -28.71 -27.84 -0.43
C ILE A 175 -28.86 -27.15 -1.81
N GLN A 176 -29.32 -25.90 -1.84
CA GLN A 176 -29.53 -25.13 -3.07
C GLN A 176 -28.28 -24.38 -3.53
N LEU A 177 -27.23 -24.35 -2.70
CA LEU A 177 -26.01 -23.60 -2.97
C LEU A 177 -25.32 -23.99 -4.30
N HIS A 178 -25.49 -25.24 -4.76
CA HIS A 178 -24.94 -25.71 -6.02
C HIS A 178 -25.41 -24.90 -7.25
N LYS A 179 -26.63 -24.34 -7.21
CA LYS A 179 -27.17 -23.52 -8.31
C LYS A 179 -26.48 -22.16 -8.44
N TYR A 180 -25.86 -21.72 -7.36
CA TYR A 180 -25.21 -20.41 -7.24
C TYR A 180 -23.68 -20.51 -7.29
N ILE A 181 -23.14 -21.72 -7.41
CA ILE A 181 -21.70 -21.95 -7.56
C ILE A 181 -21.42 -22.42 -8.99
N THR A 182 -20.69 -21.61 -9.74
CA THR A 182 -20.21 -21.94 -11.09
C THR A 182 -18.71 -21.79 -11.13
N ASN A 183 -17.96 -22.83 -11.52
CA ASN A 183 -16.49 -22.79 -11.61
C ASN A 183 -15.80 -22.23 -10.35
N ASN A 184 -16.26 -22.64 -9.16
CA ASN A 184 -15.80 -22.15 -7.84
C ASN A 184 -16.09 -20.67 -7.53
N LEU A 185 -16.86 -19.98 -8.37
CA LEU A 185 -17.37 -18.65 -8.10
C LEU A 185 -18.77 -18.77 -7.51
N TYR A 186 -19.00 -18.13 -6.37
CA TYR A 186 -20.33 -18.00 -5.81
C TYR A 186 -20.96 -16.70 -6.30
N THR A 187 -22.10 -16.79 -6.96
CA THR A 187 -22.86 -15.62 -7.40
C THR A 187 -24.05 -15.43 -6.46
N ASP A 188 -24.09 -14.32 -5.73
CA ASP A 188 -25.26 -14.00 -4.90
C ASP A 188 -26.37 -13.34 -5.75
N ASP A 189 -27.49 -12.99 -5.14
CA ASP A 189 -28.59 -12.27 -5.80
C ASP A 189 -28.19 -10.89 -6.31
N ASP A 190 -27.07 -10.35 -5.84
CA ASP A 190 -26.45 -9.13 -6.36
C ASP A 190 -25.71 -9.35 -7.69
N GLY A 191 -25.70 -10.58 -8.21
CA GLY A 191 -25.06 -10.97 -9.47
C GLY A 191 -23.54 -10.95 -9.42
N LEU A 192 -22.93 -10.77 -8.24
CA LEU A 192 -21.49 -10.61 -8.13
C LEU A 192 -20.79 -11.94 -7.86
N PRO A 193 -19.79 -12.33 -8.66
CA PRO A 193 -18.97 -13.49 -8.36
C PRO A 193 -18.07 -13.21 -7.16
N ASN A 194 -18.36 -13.85 -6.04
CA ASN A 194 -17.51 -13.90 -4.87
C ASN A 194 -16.65 -15.15 -4.92
N LEU A 195 -15.33 -14.98 -4.84
CA LEU A 195 -14.44 -16.12 -4.71
C LEU A 195 -14.42 -16.56 -3.25
N LEU A 196 -15.13 -17.65 -2.94
CA LEU A 196 -15.21 -18.17 -1.57
C LEU A 196 -13.84 -18.50 -0.97
N THR A 197 -12.83 -18.78 -1.80
CA THR A 197 -11.46 -19.01 -1.34
C THR A 197 -10.75 -17.73 -0.88
N PHE A 198 -11.11 -16.53 -1.38
CA PHE A 198 -10.60 -15.26 -0.84
C PHE A 198 -11.22 -14.96 0.53
N ILE A 199 -12.48 -15.35 0.73
CA ILE A 199 -13.23 -15.12 1.98
C ILE A 199 -12.81 -16.10 3.08
N PHE A 200 -12.75 -17.40 2.76
CA PHE A 200 -12.54 -18.47 3.75
C PHE A 200 -11.14 -19.10 3.74
N GLY A 201 -10.29 -18.67 2.79
CA GLY A 201 -8.98 -19.25 2.56
C GLY A 201 -9.03 -20.66 1.95
N LYS A 202 -7.84 -21.25 1.77
CA LYS A 202 -7.66 -22.59 1.17
C LYS A 202 -8.25 -23.73 2.01
N ASN A 203 -8.51 -23.50 3.30
CA ASN A 203 -9.05 -24.50 4.23
C ASN A 203 -10.57 -24.68 4.13
N LEU A 204 -11.22 -23.97 3.19
CA LEU A 204 -12.64 -24.10 2.94
C LEU A 204 -13.00 -25.51 2.48
N LYS A 205 -13.89 -26.16 3.21
CA LYS A 205 -14.55 -27.40 2.83
C LYS A 205 -16.05 -27.17 2.88
N ILE A 206 -16.70 -27.20 1.74
CA ILE A 206 -18.16 -27.11 1.63
C ILE A 206 -18.65 -28.48 1.22
N ASN A 207 -19.50 -29.07 2.04
CA ASN A 207 -20.24 -30.27 1.67
C ASN A 207 -21.65 -29.83 1.24
N LEU A 208 -21.85 -29.76 -0.08
CA LEU A 208 -23.12 -29.36 -0.68
C LEU A 208 -24.23 -30.36 -0.37
N ASN A 209 -23.91 -31.64 -0.22
CA ASN A 209 -24.90 -32.70 0.02
C ASN A 209 -25.47 -32.66 1.43
N ASN A 210 -24.66 -32.28 2.41
CA ASN A 210 -25.06 -32.22 3.83
C ASN A 210 -25.31 -30.78 4.31
N GLY A 211 -25.18 -29.78 3.43
CA GLY A 211 -25.33 -28.37 3.78
C GLY A 211 -24.35 -27.89 4.86
N THR A 212 -23.13 -28.43 4.90
CA THR A 212 -22.13 -28.04 5.91
C THR A 212 -21.00 -27.22 5.31
N LEU A 213 -20.63 -26.16 6.01
CA LEU A 213 -19.46 -25.32 5.71
C LEU A 213 -18.47 -25.48 6.85
N TYR A 214 -17.26 -25.88 6.50
CA TYR A 214 -16.10 -25.90 7.36
C TYR A 214 -15.05 -24.92 6.83
N ALA A 215 -14.70 -23.94 7.65
CA ALA A 215 -13.60 -23.04 7.40
C ALA A 215 -12.96 -22.66 8.73
N LYS A 216 -11.68 -22.29 8.70
CA LYS A 216 -10.93 -21.86 9.90
C LYS A 216 -10.73 -20.35 9.99
N VAL A 217 -10.80 -19.69 8.83
CA VAL A 217 -10.48 -18.27 8.68
C VAL A 217 -11.63 -17.61 7.95
N LEU A 218 -12.02 -16.41 8.40
CA LEU A 218 -12.91 -15.51 7.67
C LEU A 218 -12.18 -14.20 7.44
N LYS A 219 -12.00 -13.82 6.19
CA LYS A 219 -11.47 -12.51 5.80
C LYS A 219 -12.62 -11.60 5.39
N LEU A 220 -12.67 -10.41 5.98
CA LEU A 220 -13.53 -9.32 5.56
C LEU A 220 -12.67 -8.18 5.01
N ARG A 221 -13.07 -7.61 3.88
CA ARG A 221 -12.40 -6.44 3.30
C ARG A 221 -13.38 -5.26 3.23
N PHE A 222 -13.07 -4.22 3.98
CA PHE A 222 -13.82 -2.97 4.03
C PHE A 222 -13.23 -1.97 3.04
N ASN A 223 -13.89 -1.73 1.92
CA ASN A 223 -13.38 -0.85 0.86
C ASN A 223 -13.73 0.62 1.14
N LEU A 224 -12.73 1.50 0.99
CA LEU A 224 -12.82 2.93 1.26
C LEU A 224 -12.74 3.72 -0.05
N ARG A 225 -13.41 4.88 -0.10
CA ARG A 225 -13.38 5.77 -1.26
C ARG A 225 -12.16 6.68 -1.23
N ARG A 226 -11.48 6.83 -2.37
CA ARG A 226 -10.25 7.65 -2.50
C ARG A 226 -10.54 9.16 -2.57
N THR A 227 -11.75 9.56 -2.93
CA THR A 227 -12.12 10.94 -3.29
C THR A 227 -12.13 11.93 -2.12
N LEU A 228 -12.19 11.47 -0.87
CA LEU A 228 -12.20 12.36 0.30
C LEU A 228 -10.83 12.93 0.69
N PHE A 229 -9.73 12.29 0.24
CA PHE A 229 -8.39 12.60 0.72
C PHE A 229 -7.43 13.08 -0.37
N LYS A 230 -7.94 13.56 -1.52
CA LYS A 230 -7.09 14.31 -2.46
C LYS A 230 -6.60 15.59 -1.76
N LYS A 231 -5.44 15.48 -1.12
CA LYS A 231 -4.59 16.62 -0.81
C LYS A 231 -4.41 17.35 -2.14
N LYS A 232 -4.95 18.57 -2.23
CA LYS A 232 -4.69 19.47 -3.34
C LYS A 232 -3.17 19.65 -3.35
N SER A 233 -2.47 18.94 -4.24
CA SER A 233 -1.06 19.17 -4.47
C SER A 233 -0.95 20.58 -5.05
N ILE A 234 -0.47 21.49 -4.20
CA ILE A 234 0.00 22.81 -4.61
C ILE A 234 1.35 22.61 -5.29
#